data_AF-A0A1X0DDE5-F1
#
_entry.id   AF-A0A1X0DDE5-F1
#
_cell.length_a   1.000
_cell.length_b   1.000
_cell.length_c   1.000
_cell.angle_alpha   90.00
_cell.angle_beta   90.00
_cell.angle_gamma   90.00
#
_symmetry.space_group_name_H-M   'P 1'
#
loop_
_entity.id
_entity.type
_entity.pdbx_description
1 polymer ?
#
loop_
_entity_poly.entity_id
_entity_poly.type
_entity_poly.pdbx_seq_one_letter_code
_entity_poly.pdbx_strand_id
1 'polypeptide(L)'
;MERGDTGMLAAQPVNSRSDGRVDGDVVSRFATCCRALGLAVYERQRPADLTAARSGFTALTRVAHDQCDAWTGLAAAGDTSLRVLEAVSRTAATAGTLQRQVELAPGALGFRYDTGLYLQFRATTPDDFHLAYAAALASTGEAGRLADADRIVTGLVDRRPGWREARWVAVVINYRAERWSHVVRLLTPIVTDSDLDDTFSHAARIALGTALARLGMFAPALSYLEEPDGPVAVAAVDGALAKALVLRAHVDEESASEVLQDLYAAHPENEQIQQALSDTSFGIVTTTAARIDARANPWDPATEPNAEDFVDPAAHERKAALLHEAERQLAEFIGLDEVKNQVSRLKSSVAMELVRKQRGLTVAQRTHHLVFAGPPGTGKTTIARVVAKIYCGLGLLKRENIREVHRADLIGQHIGETEAKTNAIIDSALDGVLFLDEAYALVATGAKNDFGLVAIDTLLARMENDRDRLVVIIAGYRADLDKFLDTNEGLRSRFTRNIDFPSYAPGELVEIAHKMAEQRDSVFEPAALEHMEALFSKLAAESTPDANGISRRSLDIAGNGRFVRNIVERSEEEREFRLDHSEHAGTGEFSDEELMTITDLDVEKSVEPLLRGLGLSVPA
;
A
#
# COMPACT_ATOMS: atom_id res chain seq x y z
N MET A 1 69.51 -1.74 12.99
CA MET A 1 69.43 -1.67 11.53
C MET A 1 68.06 -1.08 11.19
N GLU A 2 68.10 0.19 10.81
CA GLU A 2 67.07 1.03 10.18
C GLU A 2 65.61 0.94 10.65
N ARG A 3 65.24 1.90 11.53
CA ARG A 3 63.90 2.47 11.61
C ARG A 3 63.78 3.56 10.55
N GLY A 4 62.83 3.43 9.64
CA GLY A 4 62.49 4.46 8.65
C GLY A 4 61.68 5.58 9.28
N ASP A 5 62.17 6.79 9.10
CA ASP A 5 61.72 8.06 9.66
C ASP A 5 60.52 8.59 8.86
N THR A 6 59.31 8.52 9.45
CA THR A 6 58.13 9.21 8.92
C THR A 6 58.19 10.67 9.33
N GLY A 7 58.78 11.48 8.45
CA GLY A 7 58.80 12.94 8.56
C GLY A 7 57.39 13.53 8.53
N MET A 8 56.92 13.95 9.69
CA MET A 8 55.77 14.82 9.89
C MET A 8 56.07 16.19 9.27
N LEU A 9 55.63 16.42 8.03
CA LEU A 9 55.63 17.76 7.42
C LEU A 9 54.57 18.61 8.12
N ALA A 10 55.01 19.37 9.12
CA ALA A 10 54.27 20.46 9.70
C ALA A 10 53.85 21.42 8.58
N ALA A 11 52.53 21.50 8.34
CA ALA A 11 51.96 22.55 7.51
C ALA A 11 52.33 23.90 8.11
N GLN A 12 53.21 24.63 7.43
CA GLN A 12 53.41 26.05 7.70
C GLN A 12 52.06 26.75 7.55
N PRO A 13 51.64 27.60 8.50
CA PRO A 13 50.47 28.43 8.29
C PRO A 13 50.85 29.42 7.18
N VAL A 14 50.22 29.28 6.01
CA VAL A 14 50.25 30.33 4.98
C VAL A 14 49.49 31.51 5.57
N ASN A 15 50.22 32.36 6.28
CA ASN A 15 49.75 33.61 6.79
C ASN A 15 49.81 34.62 5.63
N SER A 16 48.93 34.45 4.64
CA SER A 16 48.61 35.47 3.65
C SER A 16 47.24 36.06 4.00
N ARG A 17 47.20 36.89 5.04
CA ARG A 17 46.22 37.98 5.09
C ARG A 17 46.59 38.98 4.00
N SER A 18 46.30 38.65 2.75
CA SER A 18 46.12 39.67 1.72
C SER A 18 44.80 40.33 2.03
N ASP A 19 44.86 41.55 2.56
CA ASP A 19 43.73 42.47 2.59
C ASP A 19 43.28 42.65 1.13
N GLY A 20 42.27 41.87 0.72
CA GLY A 20 41.86 41.67 -0.66
C GLY A 20 41.14 42.91 -1.18
N ARG A 21 41.91 43.94 -1.50
CA ARG A 21 41.40 45.16 -2.13
C ARG A 21 40.95 44.80 -3.55
N VAL A 22 39.64 44.58 -3.72
CA VAL A 22 39.03 44.43 -5.04
C VAL A 22 39.37 45.67 -5.87
N ASP A 23 39.75 45.46 -7.13
CA ASP A 23 40.06 46.54 -8.07
C ASP A 23 38.90 47.55 -8.14
N GLY A 24 39.21 48.84 -7.94
CA GLY A 24 38.22 49.92 -7.99
C GLY A 24 37.52 50.05 -9.34
N ASP A 25 38.17 49.64 -10.43
CA ASP A 25 37.54 49.58 -11.75
C ASP A 25 36.48 48.47 -11.83
N VAL A 26 36.74 47.30 -11.22
CA VAL A 26 35.76 46.19 -11.12
C VAL A 26 34.55 46.64 -10.30
N VAL A 27 34.77 47.31 -9.16
CA VAL A 27 33.70 47.85 -8.31
C VAL A 27 32.85 48.89 -9.06
N SER A 28 33.49 49.81 -9.79
CA SER A 28 32.82 50.84 -10.58
C SER A 28 31.98 50.26 -11.74
N ARG A 29 32.53 49.27 -12.44
CA ARG A 29 31.82 48.53 -13.50
C ARG A 29 30.64 47.76 -12.92
N PHE A 30 30.83 47.08 -11.79
CA PHE A 30 29.76 46.37 -11.07
C PHE A 30 28.62 47.32 -10.66
N ALA A 31 28.93 48.46 -10.03
CA ALA A 31 27.94 49.48 -9.66
C ALA A 31 27.15 50.00 -10.87
N THR A 32 27.80 50.14 -12.02
CA THR A 32 27.15 50.55 -13.27
C THR A 32 26.20 49.47 -13.80
N CYS A 33 26.60 48.21 -13.73
CA CYS A 33 25.77 47.08 -14.14
C CYS A 33 24.57 46.89 -13.19
N CYS A 34 24.74 47.04 -11.87
CA CYS A 34 23.65 46.99 -10.90
C CYS A 34 22.60 48.10 -11.13
N ARG A 35 23.04 49.31 -11.46
CA ARG A 35 22.10 50.39 -11.85
C ARG A 35 21.35 50.08 -13.15
N ALA A 36 21.99 49.41 -14.10
CA ALA A 36 21.34 48.94 -15.32
C ALA A 36 20.31 47.82 -15.05
N LEU A 37 20.51 46.99 -14.00
CA LEU A 37 19.47 46.08 -13.49
C LEU A 37 18.31 46.80 -12.78
N GLY A 38 18.38 48.12 -12.61
CA GLY A 38 17.39 48.90 -11.87
C GLY A 38 17.55 48.83 -10.35
N LEU A 39 18.69 48.33 -9.85
CA LEU A 39 18.99 48.33 -8.42
C LEU A 39 19.46 49.71 -7.95
N ALA A 40 19.06 50.10 -6.74
CA ALA A 40 19.56 51.31 -6.10
C ALA A 40 20.99 51.09 -5.61
N VAL A 41 21.91 51.96 -6.05
CA VAL A 41 23.32 51.94 -5.64
C VAL A 41 23.69 53.35 -5.20
N TYR A 42 24.15 53.51 -3.96
CA TYR A 42 24.40 54.82 -3.33
C TYR A 42 23.22 55.79 -3.50
N GLU A 43 21.99 55.31 -3.18
CA GLU A 43 20.72 56.06 -3.31
C GLU A 43 20.35 56.49 -4.74
N ARG A 44 21.09 56.04 -5.76
CA ARG A 44 20.80 56.34 -7.17
C ARG A 44 20.22 55.10 -7.85
N GLN A 45 19.03 55.27 -8.43
CA GLN A 45 18.34 54.25 -9.21
C GLN A 45 18.09 54.77 -10.63
N ARG A 46 18.07 53.85 -11.61
CA ARG A 46 17.68 54.13 -12.99
C ARG A 46 16.62 53.10 -13.42
N PRO A 47 15.79 53.40 -14.44
CA PRO A 47 14.95 52.39 -15.05
C PRO A 47 15.79 51.19 -15.52
N ALA A 48 15.29 49.98 -15.34
CA ALA A 48 16.01 48.77 -15.71
C ALA A 48 16.17 48.69 -17.24
N ASP A 49 17.41 48.45 -17.68
CA ASP A 49 17.79 48.10 -19.04
C ASP A 49 18.52 46.76 -19.00
N LEU A 50 17.75 45.68 -19.14
CA LEU A 50 18.26 44.31 -19.03
C LEU A 50 19.26 43.97 -20.13
N THR A 51 19.16 44.58 -21.31
CA THR A 51 20.09 44.37 -22.43
C THR A 51 21.45 44.99 -22.11
N ALA A 52 21.45 46.23 -21.60
CA ALA A 52 22.67 46.89 -21.14
C ALA A 52 23.27 46.18 -19.93
N ALA A 53 22.45 45.75 -18.97
CA ALA A 53 22.89 44.97 -17.81
C ALA A 53 23.55 43.66 -18.23
N ARG A 54 22.91 42.88 -19.12
CA ARG A 54 23.44 41.61 -19.62
C ARG A 54 24.77 41.81 -20.33
N SER A 55 24.88 42.82 -21.18
CA SER A 55 26.12 43.15 -21.89
C SER A 55 27.23 43.55 -20.92
N GLY A 56 26.90 44.39 -19.93
CA GLY A 56 27.82 44.85 -18.90
C GLY A 56 28.33 43.71 -18.00
N PHE A 57 27.42 42.87 -17.49
CA PHE A 57 27.79 41.70 -16.69
C PHE A 57 28.56 40.66 -17.50
N THR A 58 28.24 40.46 -18.79
CA THR A 58 29.03 39.58 -19.68
C THR A 58 30.47 40.07 -19.84
N ALA A 59 30.69 41.38 -19.93
CA ALA A 59 32.03 41.95 -19.94
C ALA A 59 32.71 41.82 -18.57
N LEU A 60 31.95 42.02 -17.48
CA LEU A 60 32.45 41.95 -16.11
C LEU A 60 32.91 40.53 -15.76
N THR A 61 32.18 39.49 -16.14
CA THR A 61 32.55 38.09 -15.88
C THR A 61 33.81 37.65 -16.60
N ARG A 62 34.27 38.37 -17.64
CA ARG A 62 35.57 38.13 -18.29
C ARG A 62 36.75 38.67 -17.48
N VAL A 63 36.53 39.77 -16.75
CA VAL A 63 37.57 40.45 -15.96
C VAL A 63 37.58 39.97 -14.52
N ALA A 64 36.41 39.77 -13.93
CA ALA A 64 36.16 39.34 -12.55
C ALA A 64 35.50 37.96 -12.51
N HIS A 65 36.12 36.97 -13.17
CA HIS A 65 35.57 35.62 -13.34
C HIS A 65 35.51 34.80 -12.03
N ASP A 66 36.26 35.22 -11.02
CA ASP A 66 36.33 34.67 -9.66
C ASP A 66 35.29 35.29 -8.70
N GLN A 67 34.61 36.37 -9.12
CA GLN A 67 33.64 37.10 -8.32
C GLN A 67 32.21 36.60 -8.58
N CYS A 68 31.60 35.95 -7.59
CA CYS A 68 30.24 35.43 -7.68
C CYS A 68 29.22 36.49 -8.09
N ASP A 69 29.32 37.68 -7.52
CA ASP A 69 28.36 38.77 -7.75
C ASP A 69 28.29 39.19 -9.23
N ALA A 70 29.38 39.06 -10.00
CA ALA A 70 29.37 39.32 -11.43
C ALA A 70 28.53 38.28 -12.19
N TRP A 71 28.66 37.00 -11.82
CA TRP A 71 27.86 35.92 -12.39
C TRP A 71 26.39 35.98 -11.93
N THR A 72 26.13 36.30 -10.65
CA THR A 72 24.78 36.50 -10.12
C THR A 72 24.07 37.64 -10.85
N GLY A 73 24.79 38.73 -11.15
CA GLY A 73 24.26 39.83 -11.95
C GLY A 73 24.00 39.46 -13.41
N LEU A 74 24.83 38.62 -14.01
CA LEU A 74 24.59 38.08 -15.35
C LEU A 74 23.32 37.20 -15.39
N ALA A 75 23.13 36.35 -14.38
CA ALA A 75 21.92 35.56 -14.22
C ALA A 75 20.68 36.44 -13.95
N ALA A 76 20.80 37.48 -13.14
CA ALA A 76 19.73 38.45 -12.88
C ALA A 76 19.35 39.25 -14.13
N ALA A 77 20.27 39.42 -15.08
CA ALA A 77 20.01 40.02 -16.39
C ALA A 77 19.36 39.06 -17.39
N GLY A 78 19.05 37.82 -16.98
CA GLY A 78 18.29 36.83 -17.75
C GLY A 78 19.12 35.70 -18.36
N ASP A 79 20.42 35.59 -18.09
CA ASP A 79 21.23 34.46 -18.57
C ASP A 79 21.34 33.36 -17.50
N THR A 80 20.36 32.47 -17.46
CA THR A 80 20.30 31.32 -16.56
C THR A 80 20.81 30.02 -17.22
N SER A 81 21.72 30.15 -18.19
CA SER A 81 22.32 28.98 -18.84
C SER A 81 23.11 28.12 -17.84
N LEU A 82 23.22 26.81 -18.10
CA LEU A 82 23.93 25.87 -17.23
C LEU A 82 25.35 26.35 -16.90
N ARG A 83 26.06 26.92 -17.89
CA ARG A 83 27.39 27.49 -17.71
C ARG A 83 27.42 28.63 -16.69
N VAL A 84 26.44 29.54 -16.75
CA VAL A 84 26.37 30.67 -15.82
C VAL A 84 26.04 30.16 -14.42
N LEU A 85 25.06 29.27 -14.28
CA LEU A 85 24.68 28.71 -12.98
C LEU A 85 25.80 27.87 -12.35
N GLU A 86 26.55 27.12 -13.14
CA GLU A 86 27.77 26.44 -12.70
C GLU A 86 28.80 27.45 -12.18
N ALA A 87 29.02 28.55 -12.91
CA ALA A 87 29.96 29.58 -12.50
C ALA A 87 29.54 30.29 -11.21
N VAL A 88 28.25 30.60 -11.04
CA VAL A 88 27.69 31.15 -9.79
C VAL A 88 27.93 30.17 -8.63
N SER A 89 27.55 28.90 -8.80
CA SER A 89 27.73 27.86 -7.79
C SER A 89 29.21 27.67 -7.41
N ARG A 90 30.11 27.59 -8.39
CA ARG A 90 31.56 27.42 -8.18
C ARG A 90 32.19 28.60 -7.45
N THR A 91 31.72 29.82 -7.72
CA THR A 91 32.27 31.05 -7.12
C THR A 91 31.55 31.47 -5.84
N ALA A 92 30.55 30.72 -5.36
CA ALA A 92 29.68 31.10 -4.24
C ALA A 92 30.41 31.53 -2.96
N ALA A 93 31.65 31.09 -2.73
CA ALA A 93 32.49 31.53 -1.62
C ALA A 93 32.80 33.05 -1.62
N THR A 94 32.75 33.71 -2.78
CA THR A 94 32.97 35.16 -2.91
C THR A 94 31.67 35.97 -2.95
N ALA A 95 30.50 35.32 -2.77
CA ALA A 95 29.20 35.98 -2.79
C ALA A 95 29.10 37.15 -1.80
N GLY A 96 28.55 38.27 -2.27
CA GLY A 96 28.36 39.48 -1.49
C GLY A 96 29.63 40.33 -1.32
N THR A 97 30.75 39.98 -1.94
CA THR A 97 32.00 40.77 -1.86
C THR A 97 31.88 42.09 -2.60
N LEU A 98 31.45 42.07 -3.86
CA LEU A 98 31.21 43.28 -4.65
C LEU A 98 29.98 44.03 -4.13
N GLN A 99 28.93 43.30 -3.71
CA GLN A 99 27.71 43.90 -3.17
C GLN A 99 27.99 44.80 -1.97
N ARG A 100 28.89 44.39 -1.05
CA ARG A 100 29.29 45.20 0.11
C ARG A 100 30.08 46.46 -0.27
N GLN A 101 30.91 46.40 -1.32
CA GLN A 101 31.68 47.57 -1.78
C GLN A 101 30.78 48.68 -2.35
N VAL A 102 29.61 48.31 -2.87
CA VAL A 102 28.62 49.24 -3.45
C VAL A 102 27.40 49.48 -2.57
N GLU A 103 27.45 48.99 -1.32
CA GLU A 103 26.41 49.16 -0.30
C GLU A 103 25.02 48.68 -0.77
N LEU A 104 24.97 47.58 -1.53
CA LEU A 104 23.70 46.96 -1.92
C LEU A 104 23.00 46.35 -0.69
N ALA A 105 21.66 46.49 -0.65
CA ALA A 105 20.86 45.86 0.39
C ALA A 105 20.97 44.31 0.33
N PRO A 106 20.97 43.62 1.49
CA PRO A 106 21.00 42.16 1.52
C PRO A 106 19.89 41.53 0.67
N GLY A 107 20.23 40.58 -0.20
CA GLY A 107 19.27 39.91 -1.09
C GLY A 107 18.73 40.78 -2.24
N ALA A 108 19.24 42.00 -2.43
CA ALA A 108 18.85 42.86 -3.55
C ALA A 108 19.28 42.26 -4.89
N LEU A 109 20.50 41.73 -4.96
CA LEU A 109 20.99 41.02 -6.14
C LEU A 109 20.64 39.53 -6.05
N GLY A 110 19.89 39.04 -7.02
CA GLY A 110 19.50 37.65 -7.13
C GLY A 110 18.75 37.40 -8.43
N PHE A 111 18.51 36.14 -8.75
CA PHE A 111 17.85 35.74 -9.99
C PHE A 111 16.79 34.69 -9.73
N ARG A 112 15.81 34.58 -10.62
CA ARG A 112 14.85 33.47 -10.63
C ARG A 112 15.37 32.36 -11.53
N TYR A 113 15.09 31.12 -11.16
CA TYR A 113 15.43 29.95 -11.96
C TYR A 113 14.25 28.98 -11.99
N ASP A 114 14.13 28.27 -13.10
CA ASP A 114 13.16 27.20 -13.25
C ASP A 114 13.66 25.94 -12.54
N THR A 115 12.80 25.29 -11.77
CA THR A 115 13.18 24.05 -11.07
C THR A 115 13.28 22.85 -12.02
N GLY A 116 12.68 22.96 -13.21
CA GLY A 116 12.52 21.89 -14.19
C GLY A 116 11.21 21.12 -14.04
N LEU A 117 10.36 21.47 -13.07
CA LEU A 117 9.01 20.92 -12.88
C LEU A 117 8.15 21.88 -12.06
N TYR A 118 7.14 22.48 -12.71
CA TYR A 118 6.05 23.30 -12.14
C TYR A 118 6.43 24.62 -11.43
N LEU A 119 7.44 24.62 -10.57
CA LEU A 119 7.79 25.74 -9.70
C LEU A 119 9.02 26.51 -10.18
N GLN A 120 9.08 27.78 -9.81
CA GLN A 120 10.25 28.65 -9.99
C GLN A 120 10.68 29.23 -8.66
N PHE A 121 11.98 29.26 -8.40
CA PHE A 121 12.54 29.76 -7.15
C PHE A 121 13.46 30.96 -7.39
N ARG A 122 13.77 31.70 -6.32
CA ARG A 122 14.67 32.84 -6.34
C ARG A 122 15.95 32.51 -5.59
N ALA A 123 17.09 32.72 -6.22
CA ALA A 123 18.40 32.52 -5.60
C ALA A 123 19.04 33.85 -5.19
N THR A 124 19.42 33.95 -3.93
CA THR A 124 20.12 35.13 -3.36
C THR A 124 21.30 34.76 -2.47
N THR A 125 21.36 33.52 -1.97
CA THR A 125 22.39 33.02 -1.06
C THR A 125 23.25 31.92 -1.70
N PRO A 126 24.45 31.62 -1.15
CA PRO A 126 25.30 30.53 -1.62
C PRO A 126 24.59 29.17 -1.76
N ASP A 127 23.79 28.78 -0.76
CA ASP A 127 23.03 27.53 -0.82
C ASP A 127 21.97 27.58 -1.94
N ASP A 128 21.31 28.72 -2.17
CA ASP A 128 20.37 28.86 -3.29
C ASP A 128 21.08 28.76 -4.65
N PHE A 129 22.33 29.23 -4.76
CA PHE A 129 23.11 29.12 -5.99
C PHE A 129 23.47 27.67 -6.31
N HIS A 130 23.85 26.90 -5.29
CA HIS A 130 24.06 25.46 -5.43
C HIS A 130 22.77 24.74 -5.83
N LEU A 131 21.64 25.13 -5.22
CA LEU A 131 20.33 24.56 -5.55
C LEU A 131 19.88 24.88 -6.98
N ALA A 132 20.08 26.13 -7.44
CA ALA A 132 19.79 26.55 -8.80
C ALA A 132 20.62 25.78 -9.84
N TYR A 133 21.90 25.55 -9.53
CA TYR A 133 22.76 24.74 -10.39
C TYR A 133 22.31 23.27 -10.43
N ALA A 134 21.92 22.68 -9.30
CA ALA A 134 21.38 21.32 -9.26
C ALA A 134 20.08 21.17 -10.07
N ALA A 135 19.16 22.15 -9.98
CA ALA A 135 17.94 22.18 -10.79
C ALA A 135 18.23 22.26 -12.31
N ALA A 136 19.23 23.06 -12.70
CA ALA A 136 19.66 23.16 -14.09
C ALA A 136 20.33 21.88 -14.60
N LEU A 137 21.10 21.17 -13.77
CA LEU A 137 21.63 19.84 -14.09
C LEU A 137 20.49 18.84 -14.30
N ALA A 138 19.49 18.82 -13.41
CA ALA A 138 18.35 17.91 -13.48
C ALA A 138 17.49 18.13 -14.74
N SER A 139 17.37 19.37 -15.20
CA SER A 139 16.58 19.73 -16.38
C SER A 139 17.14 19.18 -17.70
N THR A 140 18.39 18.72 -17.71
CA THR A 140 19.00 18.10 -18.89
C THR A 140 18.48 16.68 -19.17
N GLY A 141 17.95 15.99 -18.15
CA GLY A 141 17.50 14.60 -18.24
C GLY A 141 18.61 13.56 -18.41
N GLU A 142 19.88 13.94 -18.46
CA GLU A 142 21.00 13.01 -18.58
C GLU A 142 21.26 12.30 -17.24
N ALA A 143 21.27 10.95 -17.23
CA ALA A 143 21.44 10.16 -16.01
C ALA A 143 22.67 10.54 -15.17
N GLY A 144 23.80 10.82 -15.82
CA GLY A 144 25.02 11.30 -15.13
C GLY A 144 24.82 12.64 -14.42
N ARG A 145 24.10 13.58 -15.05
CA ARG A 145 23.83 14.90 -14.47
C ARG A 145 22.76 14.86 -13.39
N LEU A 146 21.81 13.93 -13.47
CA LEU A 146 20.85 13.65 -12.39
C LEU A 146 21.57 13.15 -11.12
N ALA A 147 22.55 12.26 -11.28
CA ALA A 147 23.39 11.81 -10.16
C ALA A 147 24.21 12.96 -9.55
N ASP A 148 24.75 13.85 -10.38
CA ASP A 148 25.48 15.04 -9.90
C ASP A 148 24.57 16.02 -9.16
N ALA A 149 23.37 16.26 -9.69
CA ALA A 149 22.35 17.09 -9.06
C ALA A 149 21.93 16.52 -7.69
N ASP A 150 21.68 15.22 -7.61
CA ASP A 150 21.30 14.55 -6.36
C ASP A 150 22.38 14.73 -5.29
N ARG A 151 23.67 14.50 -5.62
CA ARG A 151 24.77 14.70 -4.67
C ARG A 151 24.82 16.12 -4.10
N ILE A 152 24.56 17.14 -4.92
CA ILE A 152 24.51 18.53 -4.47
C ILE A 152 23.33 18.75 -3.52
N VAL A 153 22.13 18.28 -3.90
CA VAL A 153 20.91 18.47 -3.12
C VAL A 153 20.95 17.70 -1.80
N THR A 154 21.43 16.47 -1.78
CA THR A 154 21.64 15.71 -0.53
C THR A 154 22.53 16.48 0.43
N GLY A 155 23.65 17.01 -0.04
CA GLY A 155 24.55 17.82 0.78
C GLY A 155 23.91 19.11 1.32
N LEU A 156 22.92 19.68 0.63
CA LEU A 156 22.15 20.84 1.10
C LEU A 156 21.09 20.44 2.14
N VAL A 157 20.37 19.34 1.88
CA VAL A 157 19.35 18.80 2.79
C VAL A 157 19.96 18.35 4.12
N ASP A 158 21.13 17.71 4.09
CA ASP A 158 21.84 17.30 5.30
C ASP A 158 22.20 18.50 6.19
N ARG A 159 22.54 19.64 5.57
CA ARG A 159 22.81 20.90 6.29
C ARG A 159 21.52 21.58 6.77
N ARG A 160 20.41 21.43 6.04
CA ARG A 160 19.12 22.08 6.34
C ARG A 160 17.93 21.10 6.14
N PRO A 161 17.65 20.20 7.10
CA PRO A 161 16.69 19.10 6.95
C PRO A 161 15.21 19.47 6.72
N GLY A 162 14.85 20.75 6.83
CA GLY A 162 13.50 21.28 6.61
C GLY A 162 13.37 22.23 5.41
N TRP A 163 14.40 22.35 4.57
CA TRP A 163 14.38 23.30 3.46
C TRP A 163 13.49 22.81 2.31
N ARG A 164 12.30 23.42 2.18
CA ARG A 164 11.23 23.01 1.25
C ARG A 164 11.67 23.06 -0.22
N GLU A 165 12.41 24.09 -0.61
CA GLU A 165 12.92 24.26 -1.96
C GLU A 165 13.93 23.17 -2.33
N ALA A 166 14.82 22.79 -1.40
CA ALA A 166 15.74 21.67 -1.61
C ALA A 166 15.01 20.34 -1.72
N ARG A 167 13.98 20.12 -0.89
CA ARG A 167 13.10 18.95 -1.01
C ARG A 167 12.39 18.92 -2.37
N TRP A 168 11.91 20.06 -2.86
CA TRP A 168 11.28 20.13 -4.19
C TRP A 168 12.26 19.78 -5.31
N VAL A 169 13.48 20.32 -5.30
CA VAL A 169 14.48 19.95 -6.32
C VAL A 169 14.84 18.47 -6.23
N ALA A 170 14.89 17.87 -5.03
CA ALA A 170 15.03 16.42 -4.88
C ALA A 170 13.85 15.67 -5.52
N VAL A 171 12.61 16.17 -5.39
CA VAL A 171 11.44 15.65 -6.09
C VAL A 171 11.63 15.75 -7.59
N VAL A 172 12.06 16.88 -8.13
CA VAL A 172 12.29 17.05 -9.58
C VAL A 172 13.32 16.06 -10.10
N ILE A 173 14.44 15.90 -9.40
CA ILE A 173 15.50 14.94 -9.78
C ILE A 173 14.94 13.52 -9.85
N ASN A 174 14.19 13.09 -8.83
CA ASN A 174 13.61 11.74 -8.79
C ASN A 174 12.46 11.58 -9.80
N TYR A 175 11.68 12.62 -10.07
CA TYR A 175 10.61 12.64 -11.06
C TYR A 175 11.17 12.46 -12.48
N ARG A 176 12.23 13.21 -12.81
CA ARG A 176 12.94 13.11 -14.10
C ARG A 176 13.62 11.75 -14.30
N ALA A 177 14.10 11.16 -13.20
CA ALA A 177 14.66 9.82 -13.20
C ALA A 177 13.59 8.71 -13.12
N GLU A 178 12.29 9.03 -13.14
CA GLU A 178 11.19 8.08 -12.98
C GLU A 178 11.32 7.18 -11.73
N ARG A 179 11.87 7.73 -10.65
CA ARG A 179 11.99 7.06 -9.34
C ARG A 179 10.77 7.36 -8.50
N TRP A 180 9.61 6.90 -8.98
CA TRP A 180 8.30 7.27 -8.44
C TRP A 180 8.14 6.97 -6.94
N SER A 181 8.70 5.87 -6.45
CA SER A 181 8.70 5.52 -5.01
C SER A 181 9.40 6.58 -4.14
N HIS A 182 10.47 7.19 -4.65
CA HIS A 182 11.18 8.27 -3.99
C HIS A 182 10.39 9.58 -4.02
N VAL A 183 9.72 9.88 -5.14
CA VAL A 183 8.83 11.05 -5.26
C VAL A 183 7.71 10.98 -4.22
N VAL A 184 7.04 9.82 -4.11
CA VAL A 184 6.01 9.59 -3.08
C VAL A 184 6.59 9.84 -1.68
N ARG A 185 7.72 9.20 -1.35
CA ARG A 185 8.36 9.36 -0.03
C ARG A 185 8.68 10.81 0.33
N LEU A 186 9.10 11.62 -0.66
CA LEU A 186 9.45 13.02 -0.45
C LEU A 186 8.22 13.93 -0.29
N LEU A 187 7.12 13.62 -0.99
CA LEU A 187 5.91 14.46 -1.04
C LEU A 187 4.85 14.09 0.01
N THR A 188 4.69 12.80 0.35
CA THR A 188 3.68 12.36 1.33
C THR A 188 3.72 13.14 2.65
N PRO A 189 4.90 13.45 3.24
CA PRO A 189 4.95 14.19 4.50
C PRO A 189 4.52 15.67 4.41
N ILE A 190 4.42 16.25 3.20
CA ILE A 190 4.16 17.69 3.01
C ILE A 190 2.92 18.01 2.20
N VAL A 191 2.33 17.04 1.48
CA VAL A 191 1.20 17.32 0.59
C VAL A 191 -0.04 17.84 1.35
N THR A 192 -0.15 17.54 2.65
CA THR A 192 -1.23 18.03 3.52
C THR A 192 -0.78 19.15 4.47
N ASP A 193 0.41 19.71 4.27
CA ASP A 193 0.92 20.81 5.10
C ASP A 193 0.15 22.11 4.76
N SER A 194 -0.57 22.65 5.75
CA SER A 194 -1.37 23.86 5.61
C SER A 194 -0.54 25.14 5.45
N ASP A 195 0.76 25.07 5.74
CA ASP A 195 1.67 26.21 5.65
C ASP A 195 2.28 26.37 4.24
N LEU A 196 1.87 25.55 3.27
CA LEU A 196 2.27 25.70 1.88
C LEU A 196 1.40 26.74 1.17
N ASP A 197 2.02 27.53 0.31
CA ASP A 197 1.26 28.38 -0.60
C ASP A 197 0.51 27.53 -1.64
N ASP A 198 -0.56 28.10 -2.20
CA ASP A 198 -1.44 27.43 -3.16
C ASP A 198 -0.68 26.89 -4.39
N THR A 199 0.39 27.57 -4.81
CA THR A 199 1.20 27.19 -5.98
C THR A 199 2.00 25.94 -5.69
N PHE A 200 2.68 25.91 -4.54
CA PHE A 200 3.46 24.76 -4.09
C PHE A 200 2.54 23.56 -3.78
N SER A 201 1.44 23.80 -3.06
CA SER A 201 0.47 22.76 -2.70
C SER A 201 -0.10 22.08 -3.94
N HIS A 202 -0.51 22.88 -4.93
CA HIS A 202 -1.00 22.37 -6.22
C HIS A 202 0.06 21.53 -6.94
N ALA A 203 1.29 22.05 -7.09
CA ALA A 203 2.38 21.33 -7.75
C ALA A 203 2.71 20.00 -7.05
N ALA A 204 2.76 19.99 -5.71
CA ALA A 204 3.03 18.80 -4.90
C ALA A 204 1.93 17.75 -5.04
N ARG A 205 0.66 18.17 -5.03
CA ARG A 205 -0.49 17.28 -5.21
C ARG A 205 -0.46 16.57 -6.57
N ILE A 206 -0.25 17.33 -7.65
CA ILE A 206 -0.17 16.77 -9.01
C ILE A 206 1.02 15.81 -9.12
N ALA A 207 2.21 16.22 -8.70
CA ALA A 207 3.40 15.37 -8.77
C ALA A 207 3.24 14.06 -7.98
N LEU A 208 2.62 14.11 -6.79
CA LEU A 208 2.31 12.93 -5.98
C LEU A 208 1.29 12.02 -6.67
N GLY A 209 0.18 12.59 -7.16
CA GLY A 209 -0.85 11.85 -7.90
C GLY A 209 -0.28 11.12 -9.11
N THR A 210 0.55 11.79 -9.92
CA THR A 210 1.24 11.17 -11.05
C THR A 210 2.19 10.06 -10.61
N ALA A 211 2.97 10.26 -9.54
CA ALA A 211 3.88 9.24 -9.05
C ALA A 211 3.15 7.98 -8.55
N LEU A 212 2.03 8.15 -7.83
CA LEU A 212 1.17 7.04 -7.40
C LEU A 212 0.58 6.29 -8.61
N ALA A 213 0.11 7.04 -9.61
CA ALA A 213 -0.41 6.47 -10.85
C ALA A 213 0.65 5.60 -11.56
N ARG A 214 1.89 6.10 -11.65
CA ARG A 214 3.02 5.37 -12.26
C ARG A 214 3.46 4.14 -11.47
N LEU A 215 3.17 4.08 -10.17
CA LEU A 215 3.35 2.88 -9.34
C LEU A 215 2.18 1.88 -9.44
N GLY A 216 1.19 2.14 -10.29
CA GLY A 216 -0.02 1.32 -10.40
C GLY A 216 -1.00 1.50 -9.23
N MET A 217 -0.79 2.49 -8.37
CA MET A 217 -1.67 2.81 -7.24
C MET A 217 -2.81 3.73 -7.68
N PHE A 218 -3.69 3.21 -8.54
CA PHE A 218 -4.70 4.01 -9.25
C PHE A 218 -5.74 4.67 -8.35
N ALA A 219 -6.33 3.94 -7.39
CA ALA A 219 -7.32 4.53 -6.48
C ALA A 219 -6.75 5.69 -5.63
N PRO A 220 -5.58 5.55 -4.97
CA PRO A 220 -4.93 6.68 -4.30
C PRO A 220 -4.54 7.81 -5.27
N ALA A 221 -4.08 7.49 -6.48
CA ALA A 221 -3.75 8.52 -7.47
C ALA A 221 -4.97 9.36 -7.85
N LEU A 222 -6.12 8.73 -8.10
CA LEU A 222 -7.38 9.44 -8.42
C LEU A 222 -7.81 10.36 -7.28
N SER A 223 -7.60 9.99 -6.01
CA SER A 223 -7.94 10.88 -4.88
C SER A 223 -7.16 12.21 -4.91
N TYR A 224 -5.93 12.22 -5.44
CA TYR A 224 -5.15 13.46 -5.61
C TYR A 224 -5.41 14.16 -6.94
N LEU A 225 -5.85 13.42 -7.97
CA LEU A 225 -6.06 13.91 -9.33
C LEU A 225 -7.53 14.19 -9.67
N GLU A 226 -8.45 14.06 -8.72
CA GLU A 226 -9.89 14.25 -8.93
C GLU A 226 -10.20 15.63 -9.52
N GLU A 227 -9.64 16.67 -8.92
CA GLU A 227 -9.74 18.07 -9.38
C GLU A 227 -8.35 18.59 -9.78
N PRO A 228 -7.87 18.34 -10.99
CA PRO A 228 -6.49 18.68 -11.37
C PRO A 228 -6.24 20.19 -11.49
N ASP A 229 -7.27 21.03 -11.47
CA ASP A 229 -7.14 22.48 -11.63
C ASP A 229 -6.39 23.15 -10.47
N GLY A 230 -5.73 24.27 -10.79
CA GLY A 230 -5.05 25.11 -9.80
C GLY A 230 -4.15 26.19 -10.40
N PRO A 231 -3.38 26.91 -9.58
CA PRO A 231 -2.59 28.09 -9.98
C PRO A 231 -1.42 27.80 -10.93
N VAL A 232 -1.07 26.53 -11.15
CA VAL A 232 0.03 26.12 -12.03
C VAL A 232 -0.56 25.45 -13.28
N ALA A 233 -0.71 26.21 -14.36
CA ALA A 233 -1.38 25.75 -15.58
C ALA A 233 -0.79 24.44 -16.14
N VAL A 234 0.55 24.32 -16.20
CA VAL A 234 1.21 23.10 -16.70
C VAL A 234 0.89 21.89 -15.83
N ALA A 235 0.86 22.06 -14.50
CA ALA A 235 0.52 20.98 -13.58
C ALA A 235 -0.95 20.56 -13.72
N ALA A 236 -1.87 21.49 -14.00
CA ALA A 236 -3.27 21.16 -14.24
C ALA A 236 -3.44 20.28 -15.48
N VAL A 237 -2.74 20.62 -16.57
CA VAL A 237 -2.74 19.81 -17.81
C VAL A 237 -2.15 18.42 -17.57
N ASP A 238 -0.97 18.34 -16.93
CA ASP A 238 -0.31 17.07 -16.64
C ASP A 238 -1.14 16.20 -15.68
N GLY A 239 -1.80 16.82 -14.70
CA GLY A 239 -2.71 16.17 -13.77
C GLY A 239 -3.97 15.62 -14.44
N ALA A 240 -4.59 16.40 -15.32
CA ALA A 240 -5.76 15.97 -16.09
C ALA A 240 -5.42 14.84 -17.06
N LEU A 241 -4.27 14.90 -17.74
CA LEU A 241 -3.79 13.82 -18.59
C LEU A 241 -3.52 12.56 -17.75
N ALA A 242 -2.83 12.68 -16.61
CA ALA A 242 -2.61 11.55 -15.71
C ALA A 242 -3.92 10.94 -15.21
N LYS A 243 -4.92 11.77 -14.84
CA LYS A 243 -6.27 11.33 -14.46
C LYS A 243 -6.90 10.50 -15.57
N ALA A 244 -6.92 10.99 -16.81
CA ALA A 244 -7.49 10.28 -17.94
C ALA A 244 -6.83 8.92 -18.19
N LEU A 245 -5.49 8.86 -18.16
CA LEU A 245 -4.77 7.61 -18.36
C LEU A 245 -5.00 6.61 -17.21
N VAL A 246 -5.22 7.09 -15.99
CA VAL A 246 -5.61 6.24 -14.85
C VAL A 246 -7.04 5.73 -14.99
N LEU A 247 -7.99 6.57 -15.40
CA LEU A 247 -9.37 6.16 -15.65
C LEU A 247 -9.41 5.06 -16.71
N ARG A 248 -8.66 5.21 -17.80
CA ARG A 248 -8.53 4.19 -18.85
C ARG A 248 -8.00 2.86 -18.31
N ALA A 249 -7.00 2.91 -17.43
CA ALA A 249 -6.35 1.71 -16.91
C ALA A 249 -7.13 1.02 -15.76
N HIS A 250 -7.97 1.75 -15.04
CA HIS A 250 -8.58 1.29 -13.79
C HIS A 250 -10.10 1.23 -13.79
N VAL A 251 -10.75 2.06 -14.61
CA VAL A 251 -12.21 2.25 -14.64
C VAL A 251 -12.75 1.78 -15.98
N ASP A 252 -12.73 2.64 -17.01
CA ASP A 252 -13.17 2.35 -18.37
C ASP A 252 -12.67 3.41 -19.37
N GLU A 253 -12.81 3.10 -20.67
CA GLU A 253 -12.42 4.01 -21.77
C GLU A 253 -13.37 5.20 -21.93
N GLU A 254 -14.65 5.06 -21.57
CA GLU A 254 -15.65 6.10 -21.74
C GLU A 254 -15.33 7.30 -20.84
N SER A 255 -15.10 7.04 -19.56
CA SER A 255 -14.66 8.02 -18.55
C SER A 255 -13.35 8.70 -18.94
N ALA A 256 -12.41 7.94 -19.51
CA ALA A 256 -11.14 8.50 -19.97
C ALA A 256 -11.30 9.42 -21.18
N SER A 257 -12.13 9.00 -22.15
CA SER A 257 -12.42 9.77 -23.36
C SER A 257 -13.09 11.10 -23.06
N GLU A 258 -14.01 11.16 -22.08
CA GLU A 258 -14.63 12.42 -21.66
C GLU A 258 -13.58 13.44 -21.22
N VAL A 259 -12.69 13.05 -20.29
CA VAL A 259 -11.61 13.92 -19.80
C VAL A 259 -10.65 14.32 -20.92
N LEU A 260 -10.29 13.39 -21.82
CA LEU A 260 -9.39 13.69 -22.93
C LEU A 260 -9.99 14.64 -23.97
N GLN A 261 -11.29 14.56 -24.23
CA GLN A 261 -11.97 15.47 -25.14
C GLN A 261 -11.99 16.90 -24.59
N ASP A 262 -12.32 17.06 -23.31
CA ASP A 262 -12.27 18.36 -22.64
C ASP A 262 -10.85 18.93 -22.64
N LEU A 263 -9.86 18.08 -22.35
CA LEU A 263 -8.46 18.47 -22.30
C LEU A 263 -7.91 18.83 -23.69
N TYR A 264 -8.30 18.10 -24.74
CA TYR A 264 -7.92 18.41 -26.12
C TYR A 264 -8.59 19.70 -26.62
N ALA A 265 -9.84 19.96 -26.22
CA ALA A 265 -10.52 21.19 -26.56
C ALA A 265 -9.81 22.43 -25.97
N ALA A 266 -9.25 22.31 -24.76
CA ALA A 266 -8.49 23.37 -24.12
C ALA A 266 -7.03 23.48 -24.63
N HIS A 267 -6.41 22.36 -25.02
CA HIS A 267 -4.98 22.26 -25.39
C HIS A 267 -4.75 21.42 -26.66
N PRO A 268 -5.26 21.85 -27.83
CA PRO A 268 -5.18 21.07 -29.07
C PRO A 268 -3.75 20.88 -29.60
N GLU A 269 -2.79 21.70 -29.15
CA GLU A 269 -1.38 21.62 -29.52
C GLU A 269 -0.59 20.52 -28.80
N ASN A 270 -1.18 19.89 -27.76
CA ASN A 270 -0.47 18.89 -26.98
C ASN A 270 -0.54 17.50 -27.63
N GLU A 271 0.60 17.05 -28.16
CA GLU A 271 0.73 15.77 -28.86
C GLU A 271 0.35 14.56 -28.01
N GLN A 272 0.64 14.56 -26.70
CA GLN A 272 0.31 13.44 -25.82
C GLN A 272 -1.20 13.30 -25.64
N ILE A 273 -1.91 14.43 -25.52
CA ILE A 273 -3.37 14.45 -25.40
C ILE A 273 -4.00 13.96 -26.70
N GLN A 274 -3.51 14.46 -27.84
CA GLN A 274 -3.96 14.02 -29.16
C GLN A 274 -3.72 12.51 -29.38
N GLN A 275 -2.56 12.00 -28.99
CA GLN A 275 -2.23 10.58 -29.10
C GLN A 275 -3.11 9.75 -28.16
N ALA A 276 -3.29 10.17 -26.90
CA ALA A 276 -4.15 9.49 -25.95
C ALA A 276 -5.62 9.43 -26.43
N LEU A 277 -6.10 10.44 -27.14
CA LEU A 277 -7.46 10.48 -27.68
C LEU A 277 -7.63 9.63 -28.95
N SER A 278 -6.58 9.54 -29.78
CA SER A 278 -6.62 8.80 -31.06
C SER A 278 -6.26 7.33 -30.96
N ASP A 279 -5.51 6.93 -29.93
CA ASP A 279 -5.03 5.57 -29.69
C ASP A 279 -5.40 5.11 -28.27
N THR A 280 -6.36 4.20 -28.17
CA THR A 280 -6.80 3.64 -26.89
C THR A 280 -5.75 2.73 -26.23
N SER A 281 -4.73 2.29 -26.98
CA SER A 281 -3.59 1.56 -26.41
C SER A 281 -2.58 2.48 -25.72
N PHE A 282 -2.65 3.79 -25.96
CA PHE A 282 -1.86 4.78 -25.25
C PHE A 282 -2.32 4.84 -23.79
N GLY A 283 -1.56 4.20 -22.90
CA GLY A 283 -1.90 4.06 -21.49
C GLY A 283 -0.77 4.51 -20.58
N ILE A 284 -1.07 4.57 -19.28
CA ILE A 284 -0.05 4.83 -18.28
C ILE A 284 0.91 3.65 -18.16
N VAL A 285 2.19 3.91 -18.44
CA VAL A 285 3.26 2.93 -18.18
C VAL A 285 3.47 2.85 -16.67
N THR A 286 3.31 1.64 -16.13
CA THR A 286 3.43 1.38 -14.69
C THR A 286 4.70 0.60 -14.34
N THR A 287 5.20 0.84 -13.13
CA THR A 287 6.34 0.14 -12.53
C THR A 287 6.07 -0.14 -11.04
N THR A 288 7.04 -0.69 -10.33
CA THR A 288 6.99 -0.92 -8.88
C THR A 288 8.24 -0.38 -8.21
N ALA A 289 8.15 -0.09 -6.91
CA ALA A 289 9.32 0.35 -6.13
C ALA A 289 10.50 -0.64 -6.25
N ALA A 290 10.21 -1.94 -6.19
CA ALA A 290 11.22 -2.98 -6.31
C ALA A 290 11.91 -3.01 -7.69
N ARG A 291 11.17 -2.78 -8.77
CA ARG A 291 11.74 -2.70 -10.13
C ARG A 291 12.64 -1.48 -10.29
N ILE A 292 12.20 -0.32 -9.77
CA ILE A 292 13.00 0.91 -9.75
C ILE A 292 14.32 0.67 -9.00
N ASP A 293 14.26 0.03 -7.83
CA ASP A 293 15.44 -0.24 -7.02
C ASP A 293 16.39 -1.28 -7.64
N ALA A 294 15.88 -2.13 -8.53
CA ALA A 294 16.64 -3.14 -9.25
C ALA A 294 17.29 -2.63 -10.55
N ARG A 295 17.15 -1.35 -10.88
CA ARG A 295 17.82 -0.74 -12.04
C ARG A 295 19.35 -0.87 -11.93
N ALA A 296 20.01 -1.20 -13.04
CA ALA A 296 21.48 -1.21 -13.08
C ALA A 296 22.07 0.19 -12.88
N ASN A 297 21.37 1.23 -13.34
CA ASN A 297 21.65 2.62 -13.03
C ASN A 297 20.37 3.28 -12.46
N PRO A 298 20.34 3.67 -11.17
CA PRO A 298 19.16 4.26 -10.55
C PRO A 298 18.61 5.51 -11.27
N TRP A 299 19.46 6.22 -11.99
CA TRP A 299 19.13 7.47 -12.68
C TRP A 299 18.73 7.30 -14.15
N ASP A 300 18.78 6.06 -14.66
CA ASP A 300 18.40 5.74 -16.04
C ASP A 300 17.21 4.76 -16.05
N PRO A 301 15.99 5.26 -16.35
CA PRO A 301 14.79 4.43 -16.43
C PRO A 301 14.92 3.27 -17.43
N ALA A 302 15.73 3.41 -18.49
CA ALA A 302 15.90 2.37 -19.50
C ALA A 302 16.66 1.14 -18.98
N THR A 303 17.32 1.25 -17.82
CA THR A 303 18.01 0.13 -17.17
C THR A 303 17.12 -0.68 -16.22
N GLU A 304 15.83 -0.38 -16.18
CA GLU A 304 14.86 -1.10 -15.37
C GLU A 304 14.62 -2.52 -15.90
N PRO A 305 14.65 -3.55 -15.02
CA PRO A 305 14.31 -4.90 -15.44
C PRO A 305 12.89 -4.99 -16.01
N ASN A 306 12.72 -5.83 -17.03
CA ASN A 306 11.41 -6.10 -17.62
C ASN A 306 10.45 -6.72 -16.58
N ALA A 307 9.17 -6.38 -16.66
CA ALA A 307 8.16 -6.83 -15.71
C ALA A 307 8.00 -8.35 -15.68
N GLU A 308 8.19 -9.02 -16.82
CA GLU A 308 8.03 -10.48 -16.93
C GLU A 308 9.21 -11.27 -16.33
N ASP A 309 10.41 -10.70 -16.37
CA ASP A 309 11.65 -11.34 -15.89
C ASP A 309 12.00 -10.96 -14.44
N PHE A 310 11.38 -9.91 -13.90
CA PHE A 310 11.67 -9.42 -12.57
C PHE A 310 10.96 -10.24 -11.48
N VAL A 311 11.75 -11.03 -10.74
CA VAL A 311 11.30 -11.70 -9.52
C VAL A 311 11.61 -10.80 -8.33
N ASP A 312 10.59 -10.17 -7.75
CA ASP A 312 10.73 -9.39 -6.51
C ASP A 312 11.17 -10.30 -5.35
N PRO A 313 12.41 -10.16 -4.83
CA PRO A 313 12.92 -10.99 -3.74
C PRO A 313 12.11 -10.81 -2.46
N ALA A 314 11.63 -9.59 -2.19
CA ALA A 314 10.78 -9.31 -1.03
C ALA A 314 9.38 -9.90 -1.21
N ALA A 315 8.88 -10.05 -2.43
CA ALA A 315 7.66 -10.83 -2.67
C ALA A 315 7.88 -12.33 -2.39
N HIS A 316 9.04 -12.89 -2.72
CA HIS A 316 9.36 -14.28 -2.40
C HIS A 316 9.47 -14.50 -0.88
N GLU A 317 10.16 -13.61 -0.17
CA GLU A 317 10.25 -13.65 1.30
C GLU A 317 8.89 -13.49 1.98
N ARG A 318 8.06 -12.52 1.54
CA ARG A 318 6.70 -12.35 2.06
C ARG A 318 5.85 -13.60 1.85
N LYS A 319 5.92 -14.20 0.66
CA LYS A 319 5.21 -15.45 0.34
C LYS A 319 5.67 -16.62 1.21
N ALA A 320 6.98 -16.76 1.43
CA ALA A 320 7.54 -17.77 2.31
C ALA A 320 7.11 -17.58 3.77
N ALA A 321 7.12 -16.33 4.27
CA ALA A 321 6.65 -16.00 5.61
C ALA A 321 5.16 -16.31 5.79
N LEU A 322 4.32 -15.95 4.81
CA LEU A 322 2.89 -16.28 4.82
C LEU A 322 2.64 -17.78 4.84
N LEU A 323 3.40 -18.55 4.06
CA LEU A 323 3.29 -20.01 4.04
C LEU A 323 3.66 -20.61 5.39
N HIS A 324 4.76 -20.14 5.99
CA HIS A 324 5.21 -20.62 7.30
C HIS A 324 4.20 -20.28 8.41
N GLU A 325 3.65 -19.07 8.39
CA GLU A 325 2.60 -18.67 9.33
C GLU A 325 1.35 -19.52 9.17
N ALA A 326 0.93 -19.81 7.93
CA ALA A 326 -0.24 -20.66 7.69
C ALA A 326 -0.03 -22.10 8.19
N GLU A 327 1.18 -22.65 8.02
CA GLU A 327 1.54 -23.98 8.54
C GLU A 327 1.54 -24.02 10.06
N ARG A 328 2.07 -22.98 10.71
CA ARG A 328 2.02 -22.82 12.17
C ARG A 328 0.58 -22.75 12.67
N GLN A 329 -0.25 -21.90 12.06
CA GLN A 329 -1.67 -21.78 12.40
C GLN A 329 -2.40 -23.12 12.23
N LEU A 330 -2.14 -23.85 11.14
CA LEU A 330 -2.74 -25.16 10.91
C LEU A 330 -2.35 -26.17 12.00
N ALA A 331 -1.09 -26.16 12.45
CA ALA A 331 -0.59 -27.05 13.50
C ALA A 331 -1.20 -26.73 14.88
N GLU A 332 -1.51 -25.46 15.16
CA GLU A 332 -2.08 -25.00 16.44
C GLU A 332 -3.56 -25.35 16.63
N PHE A 333 -4.29 -25.73 15.57
CA PHE A 333 -5.66 -26.23 15.73
C PHE A 333 -5.66 -27.52 16.52
N ILE A 334 -6.50 -27.59 17.55
CA ILE A 334 -6.71 -28.81 18.33
C ILE A 334 -7.49 -29.80 17.46
N GLY A 335 -7.09 -31.08 17.49
CA GLY A 335 -7.72 -32.12 16.68
C GLY A 335 -7.60 -31.89 15.17
N LEU A 336 -8.64 -32.26 14.42
CA LEU A 336 -8.77 -32.07 12.97
C LEU A 336 -7.65 -32.74 12.13
N ASP A 337 -7.08 -33.85 12.58
CA ASP A 337 -5.96 -34.50 11.89
C ASP A 337 -6.27 -34.88 10.44
N GLU A 338 -7.51 -35.29 10.15
CA GLU A 338 -7.95 -35.58 8.79
C GLU A 338 -7.92 -34.32 7.91
N VAL A 339 -8.46 -33.20 8.41
CA VAL A 339 -8.46 -31.90 7.72
C VAL A 339 -7.03 -31.41 7.49
N LYS A 340 -6.17 -31.48 8.53
CA LYS A 340 -4.75 -31.10 8.43
C LYS A 340 -4.03 -31.89 7.35
N ASN A 341 -4.26 -33.21 7.30
CA ASN A 341 -3.70 -34.08 6.28
C ASN A 341 -4.20 -33.75 4.88
N GLN A 342 -5.50 -33.47 4.72
CA GLN A 342 -6.09 -33.08 3.44
C GLN A 342 -5.53 -31.72 2.96
N VAL A 343 -5.42 -30.72 3.83
CA VAL A 343 -4.82 -29.41 3.52
C VAL A 343 -3.34 -29.56 3.13
N SER A 344 -2.57 -30.41 3.83
CA SER A 344 -1.18 -30.69 3.48
C SER A 344 -1.03 -31.35 2.10
N ARG A 345 -1.95 -32.25 1.73
CA ARG A 345 -2.01 -32.84 0.38
C ARG A 345 -2.36 -31.79 -0.68
N LEU A 346 -3.29 -30.88 -0.40
CA LEU A 346 -3.63 -29.76 -1.29
C LEU A 346 -2.41 -28.86 -1.52
N LYS A 347 -1.71 -28.47 -0.45
CA LYS A 347 -0.46 -27.70 -0.52
C LYS A 347 0.56 -28.38 -1.42
N SER A 348 0.82 -29.66 -1.19
CA SER A 348 1.80 -30.45 -1.95
C SER A 348 1.43 -30.55 -3.44
N SER A 349 0.14 -30.74 -3.74
CA SER A 349 -0.37 -30.79 -5.10
C SER A 349 -0.12 -29.47 -5.85
N VAL A 350 -0.48 -28.33 -5.24
CA VAL A 350 -0.30 -27.00 -5.83
C VAL A 350 1.19 -26.66 -5.98
N ALA A 351 2.02 -26.97 -4.98
CA ALA A 351 3.45 -26.73 -5.04
C ALA A 351 4.11 -27.48 -6.22
N MET A 352 3.78 -28.75 -6.41
CA MET A 352 4.32 -29.54 -7.53
C MET A 352 3.78 -29.10 -8.88
N GLU A 353 2.53 -28.67 -8.94
CA GLU A 353 1.93 -28.06 -10.13
C GLU A 353 2.68 -26.79 -10.57
N LEU A 354 2.98 -25.89 -9.63
CA LEU A 354 3.73 -24.67 -9.92
C LEU A 354 5.16 -24.96 -10.38
N VAL A 355 5.86 -25.91 -9.74
CA VAL A 355 7.20 -26.35 -10.17
C VAL A 355 7.17 -26.92 -11.58
N ARG A 356 6.14 -27.71 -11.93
CA ARG A 356 5.98 -28.25 -13.30
C ARG A 356 5.74 -27.14 -14.31
N LYS A 357 4.87 -26.17 -13.98
CA LYS A 357 4.56 -25.00 -14.82
C LYS A 357 5.80 -24.15 -15.08
N GLN A 358 6.60 -23.87 -14.05
CA GLN A 358 7.88 -23.13 -14.17
C GLN A 358 8.90 -23.83 -15.07
N ARG A 359 8.85 -25.17 -15.16
CA ARG A 359 9.71 -25.97 -16.03
C ARG A 359 9.13 -26.19 -17.43
N GLY A 360 8.02 -25.52 -17.77
CA GLY A 360 7.34 -25.65 -19.07
C GLY A 360 6.70 -27.02 -19.31
N LEU A 361 6.49 -27.83 -18.27
CA LEU A 361 5.83 -29.13 -18.39
C LEU A 361 4.32 -28.94 -18.48
N THR A 362 3.65 -29.77 -19.29
CA THR A 362 2.19 -29.78 -19.33
C THR A 362 1.61 -30.13 -17.96
N VAL A 363 0.77 -29.24 -17.45
CA VAL A 363 -0.04 -29.44 -16.25
C VAL A 363 -1.50 -29.46 -16.70
N ALA A 364 -2.26 -30.44 -16.21
CA ALA A 364 -3.70 -30.46 -16.43
C ALA A 364 -4.32 -29.23 -15.75
N GLN A 365 -5.15 -28.47 -16.46
CA GLN A 365 -5.87 -27.33 -15.89
C GLN A 365 -6.90 -27.88 -14.89
N ARG A 366 -6.56 -27.86 -13.61
CA ARG A 366 -7.41 -28.34 -12.53
C ARG A 366 -8.04 -27.15 -11.83
N THR A 367 -9.31 -27.28 -11.47
CA THR A 367 -9.95 -26.30 -10.58
C THR A 367 -9.39 -26.43 -9.16
N HIS A 368 -9.28 -25.29 -8.48
CA HIS A 368 -8.82 -25.19 -7.09
C HIS A 368 -9.95 -24.90 -6.10
N HIS A 369 -11.20 -24.85 -6.57
CA HIS A 369 -12.39 -24.68 -5.73
C HIS A 369 -12.58 -25.87 -4.78
N LEU A 370 -13.09 -25.60 -3.58
CA LEU A 370 -13.17 -26.57 -2.48
C LEU A 370 -14.59 -26.66 -1.90
N VAL A 371 -14.94 -27.84 -1.41
CA VAL A 371 -16.17 -28.08 -0.64
C VAL A 371 -15.79 -28.38 0.80
N PHE A 372 -16.26 -27.58 1.75
CA PHE A 372 -16.04 -27.78 3.18
C PHE A 372 -17.32 -28.36 3.80
N ALA A 373 -17.34 -29.67 3.98
CA ALA A 373 -18.52 -30.39 4.46
C ALA A 373 -18.39 -30.75 5.94
N GLY A 374 -19.31 -30.31 6.78
CA GLY A 374 -19.36 -30.73 8.18
C GLY A 374 -20.26 -29.88 9.08
N PRO A 375 -20.50 -30.31 10.33
CA PRO A 375 -21.33 -29.60 11.29
C PRO A 375 -20.85 -28.17 11.60
N PRO A 376 -21.71 -27.28 12.12
CA PRO A 376 -21.32 -25.95 12.57
C PRO A 376 -20.31 -26.04 13.72
N GLY A 377 -19.41 -25.06 13.78
CA GLY A 377 -18.40 -24.97 14.82
C GLY A 377 -17.24 -25.97 14.72
N THR A 378 -17.04 -26.62 13.57
CA THR A 378 -15.89 -27.51 13.30
C THR A 378 -14.68 -26.80 12.69
N GLY A 379 -14.66 -25.46 12.63
CA GLY A 379 -13.50 -24.68 12.17
C GLY A 379 -13.42 -24.40 10.67
N LYS A 380 -14.46 -24.67 9.88
CA LYS A 380 -14.51 -24.45 8.42
C LYS A 380 -14.01 -23.06 7.98
N THR A 381 -14.60 -22.00 8.51
CA THR A 381 -14.24 -20.61 8.17
C THR A 381 -12.79 -20.30 8.53
N THR A 382 -12.32 -20.79 9.68
CA THR A 382 -10.95 -20.55 10.13
C THR A 382 -9.93 -21.28 9.26
N ILE A 383 -10.19 -22.55 8.90
CA ILE A 383 -9.36 -23.31 7.95
C ILE A 383 -9.38 -22.68 6.56
N ALA A 384 -10.49 -22.07 6.13
CA ALA A 384 -10.55 -21.39 4.84
C ALA A 384 -9.54 -20.22 4.76
N ARG A 385 -9.37 -19.47 5.85
CA ARG A 385 -8.34 -18.41 5.94
C ARG A 385 -6.92 -18.99 5.85
N VAL A 386 -6.67 -20.12 6.50
CA VAL A 386 -5.38 -20.82 6.43
C VAL A 386 -5.09 -21.27 4.99
N VAL A 387 -6.08 -21.86 4.31
CA VAL A 387 -5.95 -22.26 2.90
C VAL A 387 -5.68 -21.04 2.00
N ALA A 388 -6.34 -19.91 2.22
CA ALA A 388 -6.09 -18.67 1.48
C ALA A 388 -4.63 -18.21 1.62
N LYS A 389 -4.08 -18.23 2.85
CA LYS A 389 -2.67 -17.92 3.11
C LYS A 389 -1.72 -18.91 2.44
N ILE A 390 -2.02 -20.21 2.48
CA ILE A 390 -1.21 -21.23 1.80
C ILE A 390 -1.18 -20.98 0.28
N TYR A 391 -2.34 -20.73 -0.34
CA TYR A 391 -2.41 -20.47 -1.78
C TYR A 391 -1.72 -19.15 -2.16
N CYS A 392 -1.81 -18.10 -1.34
CA CYS A 392 -1.06 -16.86 -1.52
C CYS A 392 0.46 -17.10 -1.39
N GLY A 393 0.88 -17.80 -0.33
CA GLY A 393 2.28 -18.11 -0.06
C GLY A 393 2.93 -19.04 -1.09
N LEU A 394 2.16 -19.93 -1.71
CA LEU A 394 2.62 -20.71 -2.86
C LEU A 394 2.65 -19.88 -4.15
N GLY A 395 1.96 -18.75 -4.20
CA GLY A 395 1.85 -17.89 -5.39
C GLY A 395 0.77 -18.31 -6.37
N LEU A 396 -0.20 -19.13 -5.95
CA LEU A 396 -1.41 -19.44 -6.71
C LEU A 396 -2.36 -18.23 -6.72
N LEU A 397 -2.51 -17.55 -5.58
CA LEU A 397 -3.29 -16.32 -5.40
C LEU A 397 -2.35 -15.13 -5.16
N LYS A 398 -2.77 -13.91 -5.47
CA LYS A 398 -1.96 -12.71 -5.22
C LYS A 398 -2.18 -12.13 -3.82
N ARG A 399 -3.32 -12.42 -3.20
CA ARG A 399 -3.74 -11.90 -1.89
C ARG A 399 -4.22 -13.06 -1.02
N GLU A 400 -3.99 -12.98 0.30
CA GLU A 400 -4.57 -13.93 1.26
C GLU A 400 -5.99 -13.57 1.72
N ASN A 401 -6.64 -12.60 1.07
CA ASN A 401 -7.96 -12.13 1.48
C ASN A 401 -9.03 -13.20 1.25
N ILE A 402 -9.99 -13.23 2.17
CA ILE A 402 -11.17 -14.07 2.10
C ILE A 402 -12.40 -13.18 2.18
N ARG A 403 -13.28 -13.28 1.18
CA ARG A 403 -14.58 -12.62 1.18
C ARG A 403 -15.62 -13.64 1.62
N GLU A 404 -16.08 -13.50 2.85
CA GLU A 404 -17.21 -14.28 3.37
C GLU A 404 -18.52 -13.68 2.89
N VAL A 405 -19.41 -14.57 2.46
CA VAL A 405 -20.67 -14.22 1.78
C VAL A 405 -21.76 -15.21 2.20
N HIS A 406 -22.94 -14.66 2.47
CA HIS A 406 -24.16 -15.40 2.71
C HIS A 406 -25.18 -15.17 1.58
N ARG A 407 -26.25 -15.97 1.57
CA ARG A 407 -27.34 -15.85 0.59
C ARG A 407 -27.87 -14.41 0.43
N ALA A 408 -28.04 -13.69 1.54
CA ALA A 408 -28.61 -12.35 1.54
C ALA A 408 -27.74 -11.32 0.81
N ASP A 409 -26.43 -11.57 0.71
CA ASP A 409 -25.49 -10.68 0.04
C ASP A 409 -25.56 -10.83 -1.49
N LEU A 410 -25.84 -12.05 -1.98
CA LEU A 410 -25.86 -12.37 -3.40
C LEU A 410 -27.19 -12.03 -4.08
N ILE A 411 -28.31 -12.18 -3.37
CA ILE A 411 -29.65 -12.08 -3.96
C ILE A 411 -30.16 -10.63 -3.90
N GLY A 412 -30.50 -10.07 -5.07
CA GLY A 412 -31.17 -8.78 -5.22
C GLY A 412 -32.69 -8.87 -5.05
N GLN A 413 -33.34 -7.71 -4.88
CA GLN A 413 -34.81 -7.64 -4.77
C GLN A 413 -35.49 -7.48 -6.13
N HIS A 414 -34.76 -7.04 -7.16
CA HIS A 414 -35.27 -6.75 -8.50
C HIS A 414 -34.57 -7.59 -9.59
N ILE A 415 -35.20 -7.67 -10.78
CA ILE A 415 -34.65 -8.35 -11.96
C ILE A 415 -33.33 -7.68 -12.38
N GLY A 416 -32.29 -8.48 -12.66
CA GLY A 416 -30.94 -8.01 -13.02
C GLY A 416 -30.06 -7.58 -11.85
N GLU A 417 -30.65 -7.25 -10.69
CA GLU A 417 -29.90 -6.82 -9.50
C GLU A 417 -29.03 -7.94 -8.91
N THR A 418 -29.52 -9.19 -8.98
CA THR A 418 -28.80 -10.37 -8.45
C THR A 418 -27.51 -10.65 -9.21
N GLU A 419 -27.53 -10.51 -10.53
CA GLU A 419 -26.33 -10.70 -11.36
C GLU A 419 -25.29 -9.61 -11.06
N ALA A 420 -25.71 -8.34 -11.03
CA ALA A 420 -24.84 -7.21 -10.71
C ALA A 420 -24.22 -7.33 -9.30
N LYS A 421 -25.02 -7.69 -8.29
CA LYS A 421 -24.54 -7.93 -6.92
C LYS A 421 -23.56 -9.10 -6.84
N THR A 422 -23.88 -10.21 -7.50
CA THR A 422 -23.02 -11.39 -7.52
C THR A 422 -21.68 -11.07 -8.18
N ASN A 423 -21.68 -10.37 -9.32
CA ASN A 423 -20.46 -9.93 -9.98
C ASN A 423 -19.63 -8.99 -9.10
N ALA A 424 -20.23 -7.97 -8.50
CA ALA A 424 -19.52 -7.04 -7.62
C ALA A 424 -18.87 -7.75 -6.41
N ILE A 425 -19.56 -8.74 -5.83
CA ILE A 425 -19.01 -9.56 -4.75
C ILE A 425 -17.83 -10.41 -5.24
N ILE A 426 -17.95 -11.05 -6.40
CA ILE A 426 -16.89 -11.84 -7.00
C ILE A 426 -15.68 -10.95 -7.32
N ASP A 427 -15.90 -9.76 -7.87
CA ASP A 427 -14.85 -8.78 -8.18
C ASP A 427 -14.08 -8.37 -6.93
N SER A 428 -14.80 -8.18 -5.81
CA SER A 428 -14.16 -7.91 -4.51
C SER A 428 -13.32 -9.08 -3.97
N ALA A 429 -13.58 -10.30 -4.45
CA ALA A 429 -12.88 -11.53 -4.05
C ALA A 429 -11.79 -11.97 -5.05
N LEU A 430 -11.62 -11.26 -6.18
CA LEU A 430 -10.60 -11.57 -7.18
C LEU A 430 -9.19 -11.49 -6.59
N ASP A 431 -8.32 -12.35 -7.14
CA ASP A 431 -6.96 -12.60 -6.69
C ASP A 431 -6.87 -13.18 -5.26
N GLY A 432 -7.99 -13.70 -4.73
CA GLY A 432 -8.17 -14.23 -3.38
C GLY A 432 -9.19 -15.39 -3.30
N VAL A 433 -9.87 -15.50 -2.15
CA VAL A 433 -10.85 -16.56 -1.86
C VAL A 433 -12.25 -15.99 -1.64
N LEU A 434 -13.25 -16.56 -2.29
CA LEU A 434 -14.68 -16.35 -2.02
C LEU A 434 -15.21 -17.52 -1.18
N PHE A 435 -15.71 -17.24 0.03
CA PHE A 435 -16.25 -18.24 0.94
C PHE A 435 -17.77 -18.09 1.07
N LEU A 436 -18.51 -19.08 0.58
CA LEU A 436 -19.97 -19.13 0.68
C LEU A 436 -20.36 -20.08 1.81
N ASP A 437 -20.80 -19.51 2.93
CA ASP A 437 -21.34 -20.32 4.02
C ASP A 437 -22.81 -20.67 3.76
N GLU A 438 -23.18 -21.90 4.10
CA GLU A 438 -24.50 -22.48 3.84
C GLU A 438 -24.96 -22.32 2.38
N ALA A 439 -24.09 -22.62 1.42
CA ALA A 439 -24.34 -22.41 -0.01
C ALA A 439 -25.64 -23.06 -0.53
N TYR A 440 -26.09 -24.14 0.10
CA TYR A 440 -27.37 -24.81 -0.21
C TYR A 440 -28.59 -23.89 -0.01
N ALA A 441 -28.48 -22.83 0.79
CA ALA A 441 -29.54 -21.84 0.99
C ALA A 441 -29.89 -21.07 -0.31
N LEU A 442 -28.99 -21.04 -1.29
CA LEU A 442 -29.25 -20.45 -2.61
C LEU A 442 -30.34 -21.21 -3.40
N VAL A 443 -30.50 -22.51 -3.13
CA VAL A 443 -31.49 -23.39 -3.78
C VAL A 443 -32.70 -23.64 -2.87
N ALA A 444 -32.53 -23.54 -1.55
CA ALA A 444 -33.55 -23.90 -0.57
C ALA A 444 -34.62 -22.80 -0.34
N THR A 445 -35.53 -22.61 -1.29
CA THR A 445 -36.88 -22.08 -1.01
C THR A 445 -37.87 -22.60 -2.05
N GLY A 446 -38.92 -23.31 -1.64
CA GLY A 446 -40.08 -23.70 -2.48
C GLY A 446 -40.97 -22.52 -2.90
N ALA A 447 -40.44 -21.30 -2.89
CA ALA A 447 -41.09 -20.11 -3.42
C ALA A 447 -40.53 -19.86 -4.83
N LYS A 448 -41.39 -19.48 -5.77
CA LYS A 448 -41.13 -19.16 -7.19
C LYS A 448 -40.12 -18.01 -7.42
N ASN A 449 -38.91 -18.07 -6.87
CA ASN A 449 -37.92 -17.01 -6.99
C ASN A 449 -36.68 -17.51 -7.73
N ASP A 450 -36.68 -17.31 -9.05
CA ASP A 450 -35.60 -17.69 -10.00
C ASP A 450 -34.24 -17.03 -9.71
N PHE A 451 -34.19 -16.03 -8.83
CA PHE A 451 -32.99 -15.25 -8.54
C PHE A 451 -31.82 -16.07 -7.95
N GLY A 452 -32.10 -17.12 -7.16
CA GLY A 452 -31.04 -17.98 -6.62
C GLY A 452 -30.28 -18.74 -7.71
N LEU A 453 -30.98 -19.19 -8.75
CA LEU A 453 -30.37 -19.85 -9.91
C LEU A 453 -29.51 -18.88 -10.71
N VAL A 454 -29.95 -17.63 -10.88
CA VAL A 454 -29.16 -16.58 -11.56
C VAL A 454 -27.82 -16.36 -10.84
N ALA A 455 -27.80 -16.32 -9.51
CA ALA A 455 -26.57 -16.20 -8.74
C ALA A 455 -25.63 -17.41 -8.95
N ILE A 456 -26.18 -18.62 -9.01
CA ILE A 456 -25.41 -19.85 -9.27
C ILE A 456 -24.82 -19.85 -10.69
N ASP A 457 -25.60 -19.48 -11.70
CA ASP A 457 -25.14 -19.40 -13.09
C ASP A 457 -24.04 -18.36 -13.26
N THR A 458 -24.21 -17.19 -12.62
CA THR A 458 -23.19 -16.13 -12.58
C THR A 458 -21.91 -16.63 -11.90
N LEU A 459 -22.04 -17.32 -10.76
CA LEU A 459 -20.91 -17.89 -10.04
C LEU A 459 -20.16 -18.93 -10.90
N LEU A 460 -20.88 -19.83 -11.59
CA LEU A 460 -20.30 -20.84 -12.47
C LEU A 460 -19.52 -20.22 -13.63
N ALA A 461 -20.07 -19.18 -14.26
CA ALA A 461 -19.39 -18.47 -15.34
C ALA A 461 -18.08 -17.83 -14.86
N ARG A 462 -18.09 -17.15 -13.71
CA ARG A 462 -16.90 -16.51 -13.14
C ARG A 462 -15.87 -17.52 -12.63
N MET A 463 -16.31 -18.66 -12.08
CA MET A 463 -15.42 -19.75 -11.69
C MET A 463 -14.62 -20.30 -12.89
N GLU A 464 -15.20 -20.29 -14.11
CA GLU A 464 -14.48 -20.69 -15.32
C GLU A 464 -13.55 -19.59 -15.83
N ASN A 465 -14.09 -18.36 -15.97
CA ASN A 465 -13.38 -17.24 -16.58
C ASN A 465 -12.19 -16.76 -15.72
N ASP A 466 -12.31 -16.83 -14.39
CA ASP A 466 -11.33 -16.29 -13.44
C ASP A 466 -10.62 -17.38 -12.64
N ARG A 467 -10.61 -18.63 -13.11
CA ARG A 467 -10.07 -19.81 -12.39
C ARG A 467 -8.61 -19.68 -11.91
N ASP A 468 -7.79 -18.86 -12.57
CA ASP A 468 -6.40 -18.61 -12.21
C ASP A 468 -6.26 -17.51 -11.13
N ARG A 469 -7.35 -16.78 -10.85
CA ARG A 469 -7.38 -15.62 -9.95
C ARG A 469 -8.36 -15.80 -8.79
N LEU A 470 -9.30 -16.73 -8.87
CA LEU A 470 -10.37 -16.91 -7.90
C LEU A 470 -10.44 -18.35 -7.42
N VAL A 471 -10.40 -18.53 -6.10
CA VAL A 471 -10.76 -19.78 -5.45
C VAL A 471 -12.11 -19.60 -4.75
N VAL A 472 -13.00 -20.55 -4.93
CA VAL A 472 -14.34 -20.54 -4.32
C VAL A 472 -14.41 -21.71 -3.35
N ILE A 473 -14.81 -21.42 -2.12
CA ILE A 473 -15.02 -22.42 -1.08
C ILE A 473 -16.49 -22.38 -0.69
N ILE A 474 -17.20 -23.48 -0.88
CA ILE A 474 -18.58 -23.63 -0.40
C ILE A 474 -18.57 -24.43 0.90
N ALA A 475 -19.36 -24.01 1.89
CA ALA A 475 -19.43 -24.66 3.19
C ALA A 475 -20.88 -25.00 3.58
N GLY A 476 -21.02 -26.06 4.39
CA GLY A 476 -22.33 -26.53 4.86
C GLY A 476 -22.31 -27.97 5.34
N TYR A 477 -23.48 -28.51 5.64
CA TYR A 477 -23.64 -29.93 5.95
C TYR A 477 -23.48 -30.79 4.69
N ARG A 478 -22.88 -31.99 4.85
CA ARG A 478 -22.57 -32.88 3.72
C ARG A 478 -23.80 -33.19 2.86
N ALA A 479 -24.89 -33.64 3.49
CA ALA A 479 -26.10 -34.02 2.78
C ALA A 479 -26.75 -32.85 2.02
N ASP A 480 -26.65 -31.62 2.54
CA ASP A 480 -27.25 -30.44 1.92
C ASP A 480 -26.37 -29.88 0.80
N LEU A 481 -25.04 -29.96 0.97
CA LEU A 481 -24.08 -29.67 -0.10
C LEU A 481 -24.18 -30.67 -1.25
N ASP A 482 -24.36 -31.97 -0.97
CA ASP A 482 -24.53 -32.98 -2.02
C ASP A 482 -25.78 -32.67 -2.86
N LYS A 483 -26.92 -32.33 -2.22
CA LYS A 483 -28.13 -31.86 -2.92
C LYS A 483 -27.90 -30.59 -3.74
N PHE A 484 -27.14 -29.63 -3.20
CA PHE A 484 -26.78 -28.40 -3.90
C PHE A 484 -25.95 -28.69 -5.15
N LEU A 485 -24.92 -29.53 -5.03
CA LEU A 485 -24.07 -29.94 -6.16
C LEU A 485 -24.86 -30.73 -7.21
N ASP A 486 -25.86 -31.52 -6.81
CA ASP A 486 -26.76 -32.25 -7.72
C ASP A 486 -27.74 -31.35 -8.50
N THR A 487 -27.84 -30.07 -8.15
CA THR A 487 -28.74 -29.14 -8.84
C THR A 487 -28.23 -28.78 -10.24
N ASN A 488 -26.91 -28.83 -10.48
CA ASN A 488 -26.30 -28.50 -11.77
C ASN A 488 -24.99 -29.28 -11.97
N GLU A 489 -24.84 -29.99 -13.09
CA GLU A 489 -23.61 -30.75 -13.43
C GLU A 489 -22.35 -29.85 -13.49
N GLY A 490 -22.53 -28.57 -13.81
CA GLY A 490 -21.50 -27.53 -13.71
C GLY A 490 -20.91 -27.43 -12.30
N LEU A 491 -21.72 -27.49 -11.25
CA LEU A 491 -21.22 -27.42 -9.87
C LEU A 491 -20.36 -28.65 -9.54
N ARG A 492 -20.83 -29.87 -9.82
CA ARG A 492 -20.07 -31.10 -9.59
C ARG A 492 -18.72 -31.12 -10.33
N SER A 493 -18.68 -30.62 -11.56
CA SER A 493 -17.45 -30.60 -12.36
C SER A 493 -16.42 -29.57 -11.88
N ARG A 494 -16.84 -28.44 -11.29
CA ARG A 494 -15.91 -27.43 -10.75
C ARG A 494 -15.46 -27.73 -9.32
N PHE A 495 -16.35 -28.30 -8.50
CA PHE A 495 -16.09 -28.67 -7.10
C PHE A 495 -15.67 -30.15 -6.98
N THR A 496 -14.45 -30.45 -7.41
CA THR A 496 -13.92 -31.83 -7.41
C THR A 496 -13.21 -32.24 -6.12
N ARG A 497 -12.98 -31.29 -5.20
CA ARG A 497 -12.18 -31.49 -4.00
C ARG A 497 -13.02 -31.20 -2.76
N ASN A 498 -13.14 -32.19 -1.90
CA ASN A 498 -13.89 -32.09 -0.65
C ASN A 498 -12.93 -32.16 0.53
N ILE A 499 -13.18 -31.31 1.53
CA ILE A 499 -12.60 -31.40 2.86
C ILE A 499 -13.73 -31.70 3.83
N ASP A 500 -13.64 -32.85 4.47
CA ASP A 500 -14.63 -33.32 5.44
C ASP A 500 -14.19 -32.89 6.85
N PHE A 501 -15.07 -32.18 7.53
CA PHE A 501 -14.89 -31.65 8.88
C PHE A 501 -15.75 -32.46 9.86
N PRO A 502 -15.20 -33.50 10.51
CA PRO A 502 -15.93 -34.27 11.49
C PRO A 502 -16.27 -33.44 12.73
N SER A 503 -17.27 -33.87 13.50
CA SER A 503 -17.49 -33.37 14.86
C SER A 503 -16.25 -33.64 15.71
N TYR A 504 -15.93 -32.73 16.63
CA TYR A 504 -14.80 -32.92 17.55
C TYR A 504 -15.09 -34.06 18.53
N ALA A 505 -14.04 -34.73 18.98
CA ALA A 505 -14.11 -35.62 20.13
C ALA A 505 -14.34 -34.82 21.43
N PRO A 506 -15.01 -35.39 22.45
CA PRO A 506 -15.23 -34.72 23.73
C PRO A 506 -13.94 -34.14 24.35
N GLY A 507 -12.84 -34.92 24.38
CA GLY A 507 -11.55 -34.43 24.88
C GLY A 507 -10.98 -33.27 24.07
N GLU A 508 -11.14 -33.26 22.74
CA GLU A 508 -10.70 -32.14 21.90
C GLU A 508 -11.49 -30.86 22.22
N LEU A 509 -12.79 -30.97 22.56
CA LEU A 509 -13.60 -29.82 22.97
C LEU A 509 -13.19 -29.26 24.33
N VAL A 510 -12.77 -30.13 25.26
CA VAL A 510 -12.20 -29.71 26.57
C VAL A 510 -10.87 -28.99 26.36
N GLU A 511 -9.98 -29.51 25.51
CA GLU A 511 -8.74 -28.84 25.15
C GLU A 511 -9.01 -27.46 24.51
N ILE A 512 -10.04 -27.36 23.65
CA ILE A 512 -10.45 -26.08 23.06
C ILE A 512 -10.93 -25.11 24.14
N ALA A 513 -11.74 -25.59 25.10
CA ALA A 513 -12.22 -24.77 26.22
C ALA A 513 -11.05 -24.23 27.05
N HIS A 514 -10.11 -25.09 27.40
CA HIS A 514 -8.90 -24.74 28.14
C HIS A 514 -8.09 -23.66 27.42
N LYS A 515 -7.79 -23.87 26.13
CA LYS A 515 -7.02 -22.92 25.32
C LYS A 515 -7.73 -21.58 25.14
N MET A 516 -9.07 -21.57 25.03
CA MET A 516 -9.85 -20.34 24.96
C MET A 516 -9.83 -19.57 26.28
N ALA A 517 -9.89 -20.26 27.42
CA ALA A 517 -9.79 -19.64 28.73
C ALA A 517 -8.38 -19.07 28.99
N GLU A 518 -7.32 -19.81 28.67
CA GLU A 518 -5.93 -19.33 28.80
C GLU A 518 -5.68 -18.03 28.02
N GLN A 519 -6.27 -17.90 26.82
CA GLN A 519 -6.16 -16.68 26.01
C GLN A 519 -6.87 -15.45 26.62
N ARG A 520 -7.71 -15.66 27.62
CA ARG A 520 -8.52 -14.65 28.31
C ARG A 520 -8.12 -14.49 29.78
N ASP A 521 -6.94 -14.98 30.15
CA ASP A 521 -6.44 -15.01 31.53
C ASP A 521 -7.40 -15.73 32.49
N SER A 522 -8.11 -16.75 32.00
CA SER A 522 -9.05 -17.57 32.79
C SER A 522 -8.51 -19.00 32.90
N VAL A 523 -8.80 -19.68 34.02
CA VAL A 523 -8.41 -21.08 34.25
C VAL A 523 -9.61 -21.86 34.78
N PHE A 524 -9.90 -23.02 34.20
CA PHE A 524 -10.93 -23.92 34.74
C PHE A 524 -10.34 -24.79 35.85
N GLU A 525 -11.11 -24.98 36.92
CA GLU A 525 -10.76 -26.00 37.90
C GLU A 525 -10.91 -27.42 37.32
N PRO A 526 -10.19 -28.43 37.87
CA PRO A 526 -10.25 -29.80 37.36
C PRO A 526 -11.67 -30.39 37.29
N ALA A 527 -12.51 -30.14 38.29
CA ALA A 527 -13.89 -30.63 38.33
C ALA A 527 -14.74 -30.08 37.16
N ALA A 528 -14.56 -28.80 36.82
CA ALA A 528 -15.25 -28.17 35.70
C ALA A 528 -14.85 -28.81 34.35
N LEU A 529 -13.57 -29.16 34.17
CA LEU A 529 -13.09 -29.87 32.98
C LEU A 529 -13.69 -31.28 32.87
N GLU A 530 -13.74 -32.03 33.97
CA GLU A 530 -14.37 -33.36 34.03
C GLU A 530 -15.88 -33.30 33.71
N HIS A 531 -16.58 -32.29 34.24
CA HIS A 531 -17.99 -32.07 33.95
C HIS A 531 -18.22 -31.74 32.47
N MET A 532 -17.42 -30.85 31.88
CA MET A 532 -17.49 -30.56 30.45
C MET A 532 -17.23 -31.81 29.60
N GLU A 533 -16.24 -32.64 29.96
CA GLU A 533 -15.96 -33.89 29.23
C GLU A 533 -17.16 -34.87 29.26
N ALA A 534 -17.77 -35.03 30.44
CA ALA A 534 -18.97 -35.87 30.62
C ALA A 534 -20.16 -35.34 29.80
N LEU A 535 -20.37 -34.02 29.81
CA LEU A 535 -21.41 -33.35 29.02
C LEU A 535 -21.19 -33.56 27.53
N PHE A 536 -20.00 -33.28 27.01
CA PHE A 536 -19.70 -33.44 25.58
C PHE A 536 -19.81 -34.90 25.15
N SER A 537 -19.40 -35.85 26.00
CA SER A 537 -19.57 -37.28 25.75
C SER A 537 -21.04 -37.68 25.62
N LYS A 538 -21.90 -37.16 26.49
CA LYS A 538 -23.36 -37.37 26.41
C LYS A 538 -23.94 -36.77 25.12
N LEU A 539 -23.60 -35.52 24.80
CA LEU A 539 -24.08 -34.84 23.58
C LEU A 539 -23.59 -35.52 22.30
N ALA A 540 -22.41 -36.14 22.31
CA ALA A 540 -21.88 -36.90 21.19
C ALA A 540 -22.62 -38.24 20.98
N ALA A 541 -23.13 -38.85 22.06
CA ALA A 541 -23.86 -40.12 22.02
C ALA A 541 -25.36 -39.96 21.69
N GLU A 542 -25.97 -38.84 22.11
CA GLU A 542 -27.39 -38.56 21.89
C GLU A 542 -27.67 -37.98 20.49
N SER A 543 -28.87 -38.22 19.96
CA SER A 543 -29.35 -37.59 18.74
C SER A 543 -30.75 -37.04 18.94
N THR A 544 -30.96 -35.82 18.45
CA THR A 544 -32.20 -35.06 18.60
C THR A 544 -32.60 -34.51 17.22
N PRO A 545 -33.90 -34.36 16.90
CA PRO A 545 -34.33 -33.67 15.68
C PRO A 545 -33.90 -32.20 15.73
N ASP A 546 -33.30 -31.72 14.64
CA ASP A 546 -32.99 -30.29 14.48
C ASP A 546 -34.27 -29.46 14.19
N ALA A 547 -34.11 -28.15 13.98
CA ALA A 547 -35.22 -27.24 13.65
C ALA A 547 -35.99 -27.62 12.37
N ASN A 548 -35.40 -28.43 11.49
CA ASN A 548 -36.01 -28.93 10.26
C ASN A 548 -36.55 -30.37 10.41
N GLY A 549 -36.53 -30.94 11.62
CA GLY A 549 -36.99 -32.29 11.92
C GLY A 549 -36.00 -33.40 11.52
N ILE A 550 -34.76 -33.06 11.16
CA ILE A 550 -33.72 -34.01 10.78
C ILE A 550 -32.97 -34.45 12.05
N SER A 551 -32.99 -35.75 12.34
CA SER A 551 -32.24 -36.31 13.47
C SER A 551 -30.73 -36.13 13.26
N ARG A 552 -30.08 -35.42 14.19
CA ARG A 552 -28.64 -35.16 14.20
C ARG A 552 -28.09 -35.36 15.60
N ARG A 553 -26.78 -35.55 15.73
CA ARG A 553 -26.14 -35.64 17.05
C ARG A 553 -26.40 -34.35 17.82
N SER A 554 -26.70 -34.46 19.11
CA SER A 554 -26.97 -33.30 19.96
C SER A 554 -25.77 -32.34 19.97
N LEU A 555 -24.54 -32.86 19.89
CA LEU A 555 -23.31 -32.07 19.77
C LEU A 555 -23.23 -31.23 18.48
N ASP A 556 -23.72 -31.77 17.35
CA ASP A 556 -23.73 -31.05 16.07
C ASP A 556 -24.76 -29.92 16.07
N ILE A 557 -25.89 -30.14 16.75
CA ILE A 557 -26.93 -29.12 16.97
C ILE A 557 -26.39 -28.02 17.88
N ALA A 558 -25.69 -28.39 18.96
CA ALA A 558 -25.05 -27.43 19.86
C ALA A 558 -24.00 -26.56 19.15
N GLY A 559 -23.34 -27.13 18.13
CA GLY A 559 -22.40 -26.42 17.29
C GLY A 559 -20.95 -26.55 17.76
N ASN A 560 -20.56 -27.70 18.31
CA ASN A 560 -19.16 -28.07 18.56
C ASN A 560 -18.34 -26.93 19.22
N GLY A 561 -17.26 -26.43 18.58
CA GLY A 561 -16.43 -25.36 19.14
C GLY A 561 -17.15 -24.02 19.35
N ARG A 562 -18.26 -23.76 18.64
CA ARG A 562 -19.13 -22.61 18.93
C ARG A 562 -19.84 -22.80 20.27
N PHE A 563 -20.26 -24.01 20.60
CA PHE A 563 -20.85 -24.32 21.90
C PHE A 563 -19.83 -24.13 23.02
N VAL A 564 -18.61 -24.63 22.83
CA VAL A 564 -17.50 -24.44 23.79
C VAL A 564 -17.24 -22.95 24.04
N ARG A 565 -17.15 -22.15 22.98
CA ARG A 565 -17.00 -20.70 23.12
C ARG A 565 -18.10 -20.07 23.98
N ASN A 566 -19.35 -20.45 23.74
CA ASN A 566 -20.48 -19.94 24.53
C ASN A 566 -20.41 -20.39 25.99
N ILE A 567 -19.96 -21.62 26.26
CA ILE A 567 -19.73 -22.10 27.64
C ILE A 567 -18.65 -21.26 28.31
N VAL A 568 -17.49 -21.04 27.67
CA VAL A 568 -16.39 -20.23 28.23
C VAL A 568 -16.88 -18.82 28.55
N GLU A 569 -17.48 -18.13 27.57
CA GLU A 569 -17.98 -16.74 27.74
C GLU A 569 -18.99 -16.65 28.89
N ARG A 570 -19.94 -17.59 28.96
CA ARG A 570 -20.99 -17.57 29.98
C ARG A 570 -20.48 -18.03 31.35
N SER A 571 -19.50 -18.92 31.41
CA SER A 571 -18.88 -19.33 32.68
C SER A 571 -18.06 -18.18 33.29
N GLU A 572 -17.44 -17.32 32.46
CA GLU A 572 -16.81 -16.09 32.94
C GLU A 572 -17.83 -15.11 33.53
N GLU A 573 -19.00 -14.94 32.89
CA GLU A 573 -20.10 -14.13 33.44
C GLU A 573 -20.60 -14.69 34.79
N GLU A 574 -20.74 -16.01 34.92
CA GLU A 574 -21.14 -16.66 36.18
C GLU A 574 -20.05 -16.53 37.26
N ARG A 575 -18.77 -16.61 36.89
CA ARG A 575 -17.64 -16.32 37.79
C ARG A 575 -17.72 -14.89 38.31
N GLU A 576 -17.90 -13.91 37.44
CA GLU A 576 -18.03 -12.50 37.80
C GLU A 576 -19.20 -12.28 38.75
N PHE A 577 -20.35 -12.87 38.44
CA PHE A 577 -21.53 -12.82 39.30
C PHE A 577 -21.26 -13.43 40.67
N ARG A 578 -20.59 -14.58 40.75
CA ARG A 578 -20.20 -15.22 42.02
C ARG A 578 -19.29 -14.31 42.84
N LEU A 579 -18.27 -13.71 42.21
CA LEU A 579 -17.30 -12.86 42.90
C LEU A 579 -17.96 -11.58 43.43
N ASP A 580 -18.84 -10.94 42.66
CA ASP A 580 -19.61 -9.76 43.08
C ASP A 580 -20.58 -10.04 44.24
N HIS A 581 -20.98 -11.30 44.44
CA HIS A 581 -21.85 -11.72 45.54
C HIS A 581 -21.09 -12.42 46.68
N SER A 582 -19.75 -12.35 46.67
CA SER A 582 -18.90 -12.90 47.74
C SER A 582 -18.68 -11.90 48.87
N GLU A 583 -18.23 -12.37 50.05
CA GLU A 583 -17.91 -11.50 51.19
C GLU A 583 -16.82 -10.46 50.85
N HIS A 584 -15.95 -10.75 49.88
CA HIS A 584 -14.87 -9.88 49.42
C HIS A 584 -15.34 -8.75 48.47
N ALA A 585 -16.56 -8.84 47.90
CA ALA A 585 -17.07 -7.87 46.94
C ALA A 585 -17.12 -6.42 47.46
N GLY A 586 -17.44 -6.25 48.75
CA GLY A 586 -17.48 -4.92 49.39
C GLY A 586 -16.10 -4.32 49.70
N THR A 587 -15.04 -5.13 49.65
CA THR A 587 -13.66 -4.73 49.98
C THR A 587 -12.74 -4.64 48.77
N GLY A 588 -13.06 -5.37 47.69
CA GLY A 588 -12.23 -5.45 46.49
C GLY A 588 -10.93 -6.26 46.68
N GLU A 589 -10.77 -6.95 47.81
CA GLU A 589 -9.62 -7.80 48.10
C GLU A 589 -9.79 -9.18 47.44
N PHE A 590 -9.62 -9.24 46.13
CA PHE A 590 -9.54 -10.50 45.38
C PHE A 590 -8.09 -10.81 45.02
N SER A 591 -7.69 -12.06 45.14
CA SER A 591 -6.43 -12.55 44.56
C SER A 591 -6.55 -12.74 43.06
N ASP A 592 -5.42 -12.67 42.34
CA ASP A 592 -5.38 -12.97 40.91
C ASP A 592 -5.92 -14.39 40.63
N GLU A 593 -5.60 -15.36 41.49
CA GLU A 593 -6.11 -16.74 41.36
C GLU A 593 -7.64 -16.81 41.42
N GLU A 594 -8.28 -16.06 42.33
CA GLU A 594 -9.75 -16.01 42.43
C GLU A 594 -10.40 -15.33 41.22
N LEU A 595 -9.78 -14.28 40.71
CA LEU A 595 -10.26 -13.56 39.52
C LEU A 595 -10.13 -14.41 38.25
N MET A 596 -9.12 -15.28 38.18
CA MET A 596 -8.87 -16.13 37.02
C MET A 596 -9.69 -17.43 37.05
N THR A 597 -10.04 -17.96 38.24
CA THR A 597 -10.61 -19.32 38.38
C THR A 597 -12.10 -19.40 38.06
N ILE A 598 -12.43 -20.22 37.06
CA ILE A 598 -13.79 -20.67 36.73
C ILE A 598 -14.03 -22.03 37.42
N THR A 599 -15.06 -22.09 38.25
CA THR A 599 -15.43 -23.29 39.02
C THR A 599 -16.46 -24.14 38.29
N ASP A 600 -16.65 -25.37 38.74
CA ASP A 600 -17.65 -26.30 38.23
C ASP A 600 -19.07 -25.75 38.37
N LEU A 601 -19.34 -25.03 39.47
CA LEU A 601 -20.64 -24.39 39.68
C LEU A 601 -20.93 -23.30 38.64
N ASP A 602 -19.91 -22.57 38.17
CA ASP A 602 -20.08 -21.57 37.11
C ASP A 602 -20.42 -22.26 35.78
N VAL A 603 -19.71 -23.37 35.47
CA VAL A 603 -19.95 -24.16 34.28
C VAL A 603 -21.36 -24.77 34.31
N GLU A 604 -21.77 -25.37 35.42
CA GLU A 604 -23.11 -25.95 35.61
C GLU A 604 -24.21 -24.91 35.32
N LYS A 605 -24.11 -23.73 35.93
CA LYS A 605 -25.06 -22.62 35.71
C LYS A 605 -25.03 -22.07 34.29
N SER A 606 -23.88 -22.14 33.61
CA SER A 606 -23.75 -21.70 32.23
C SER A 606 -24.41 -22.67 31.24
N VAL A 607 -24.26 -23.98 31.46
CA VAL A 607 -24.63 -25.04 30.51
C VAL A 607 -26.15 -25.19 30.39
N GLU A 608 -26.86 -25.22 31.52
CA GLU A 608 -28.30 -25.49 31.52
C GLU A 608 -29.12 -24.48 30.67
N PRO A 609 -28.94 -23.15 30.80
CA PRO A 609 -29.60 -22.17 29.94
C PRO A 609 -29.24 -22.33 28.46
N LEU A 610 -27.98 -22.64 28.15
CA LEU A 610 -27.51 -22.82 26.77
C LEU A 610 -28.18 -24.04 26.11
N LEU A 611 -28.24 -25.18 26.81
CA LEU A 611 -28.90 -26.38 26.30
C LEU A 611 -30.41 -26.17 26.10
N ARG A 612 -31.08 -25.49 27.05
CA ARG A 612 -32.51 -25.13 26.91
C ARG A 612 -32.76 -24.23 25.71
N GLY A 613 -31.91 -23.23 25.49
CA GLY A 613 -32.00 -22.34 24.34
C GLY A 613 -31.87 -23.07 22.98
N LEU A 614 -31.17 -24.20 22.98
CA LEU A 614 -31.00 -25.07 21.80
C LEU A 614 -32.04 -26.20 21.71
N GLY A 615 -32.97 -26.30 22.68
CA GLY A 615 -33.96 -27.38 22.74
C GLY A 615 -33.38 -28.76 23.05
N LEU A 616 -32.19 -28.81 23.66
CA LEU A 616 -31.49 -30.05 24.02
C LEU A 616 -31.82 -30.49 25.45
N SER A 617 -31.63 -31.78 25.74
CA SER A 617 -31.86 -32.34 27.08
C SER A 617 -30.84 -31.78 28.08
N VAL A 618 -31.32 -31.30 29.23
CA VAL A 618 -30.44 -30.88 30.33
C VAL A 618 -30.08 -32.13 31.16
N PRO A 619 -28.81 -32.36 31.51
CA PRO A 619 -28.44 -33.37 32.50
C PRO A 619 -29.17 -33.15 33.82
N ALA A 620 -29.65 -34.23 34.45
CA ALA A 620 -30.42 -34.19 35.70
C ALA A 620 -29.51 -34.30 36.92
#